data_AF-A0AAW0LSU7-F1
#
_entry.id   AF-A0AAW0LSU7-F1
#
_cell.length_a   1.000
_cell.length_b   1.000
_cell.length_c   1.000
_cell.angle_alpha   90.00
_cell.angle_beta   90.00
_cell.angle_gamma   90.00
#
_symmetry.space_group_name_H-M   'P 1'
#
loop_
_entity.id
_entity.type
_entity.pdbx_description
1 polymer ?
#
loop_
_entity_poly.entity_id
_entity_poly.type
_entity_poly.pdbx_seq_one_letter_code
_entity_poly.pdbx_strand_id
1 'polypeptide(L)'
;MGALDHFSHLFDCSTSSSKLHKRKQLQTVEIKVKIDCEGCERRVRKAVEGMKGVKQVDIQRKAHKLTVVGYVEPAKVVSRVQHRTGKKAELWPYVPYDEVAHPYAAGVYDRRAPAGYVRNPDQQVSQLARASSLEVRYTTAFSDENPTALKSVDQFTVEIKVKIDCEGCERRVRKAVEGMKGVKQVDIQRKAHKLTVVGYVEPAKVVSRVQHRTGKKAELWPYVPYDEVAHPYAAGVYDRRAPAGYVRNPDQQVSQLARASSLEVRYTTAFSDENPTACSIM
;
A
#
# COMPACT_ATOMS: atom_id res chain seq x y z
N MET A 1 60.87 -11.04 15.55
CA MET A 1 60.26 -10.05 16.47
C MET A 1 60.52 -8.68 15.85
N GLY A 2 59.58 -8.21 15.05
CA GLY A 2 59.80 -7.18 14.02
C GLY A 2 59.75 -5.75 14.55
N ALA A 3 60.53 -4.87 13.93
CA ALA A 3 60.62 -3.43 14.22
C ALA A 3 59.39 -2.60 13.77
N LEU A 4 58.20 -3.22 13.66
CA LEU A 4 56.99 -2.59 13.14
C LEU A 4 55.97 -2.18 14.24
N ASP A 5 56.21 -2.50 15.51
CA ASP A 5 55.29 -2.14 16.61
C ASP A 5 55.50 -0.72 17.16
N HIS A 6 56.47 0.06 16.65
CA HIS A 6 56.77 1.41 17.17
C HIS A 6 56.07 2.56 16.42
N PHE A 7 55.32 2.28 15.35
CA PHE A 7 54.59 3.30 14.60
C PHE A 7 53.09 3.40 14.98
N SER A 8 52.58 2.48 15.81
CA SER A 8 51.19 2.51 16.28
C SER A 8 50.88 3.68 17.23
N HIS A 9 51.89 4.23 17.91
CA HIS A 9 51.69 5.33 18.86
C HIS A 9 51.65 6.74 18.25
N LEU A 10 51.91 6.90 16.95
CA LEU A 10 51.77 8.21 16.27
C LEU A 10 50.36 8.46 15.72
N PHE A 11 49.48 7.45 15.75
CA PHE A 11 48.11 7.54 15.27
C PHE A 11 47.03 7.33 16.34
N ASP A 12 47.39 7.30 17.62
CA ASP A 12 46.45 7.37 18.75
C ASP A 12 46.15 8.83 19.13
N CYS A 13 45.50 9.55 18.22
CA CYS A 13 44.86 10.84 18.52
C CYS A 13 43.42 10.61 19.00
N SER A 14 43.26 9.96 20.15
CA SER A 14 41.96 9.68 20.78
C SER A 14 41.36 10.85 21.59
N THR A 15 41.77 12.10 21.38
CA THR A 15 41.30 13.24 22.21
C THR A 15 41.05 14.56 21.45
N SER A 16 40.54 14.48 20.23
CA SER A 16 39.94 15.67 19.58
C SER A 16 38.69 15.28 18.81
N SER A 17 37.56 15.19 19.52
CA SER A 17 36.22 15.25 18.92
C SER A 17 36.04 16.63 18.31
N SER A 18 36.59 16.82 17.11
CA SER A 18 36.25 17.95 16.27
C SER A 18 34.78 17.77 15.91
N LYS A 19 33.91 18.50 16.62
CA LYS A 19 32.49 18.62 16.30
C LYS A 19 32.43 19.12 14.86
N LEU A 20 32.22 18.21 13.92
CA LEU A 20 31.97 18.56 12.54
C LEU A 20 30.76 19.49 12.56
N HIS A 21 30.98 20.79 12.36
CA HIS A 21 29.90 21.75 12.30
C HIS A 21 29.10 21.45 11.04
N LYS A 22 28.07 20.61 11.19
CA LYS A 22 27.12 20.32 10.12
C LYS A 22 26.57 21.68 9.67
N ARG A 23 26.94 22.09 8.45
CA ARG A 23 26.45 23.35 7.87
C ARG A 23 24.93 23.28 7.86
N LYS A 24 24.29 24.16 8.61
CA LYS A 24 22.84 24.24 8.66
C LYS A 24 22.33 24.65 7.27
N GLN A 25 21.28 23.99 6.80
CA GLN A 25 20.62 24.35 5.56
C GLN A 25 19.71 25.56 5.79
N LEU A 26 19.46 26.34 4.74
CA LEU A 26 18.42 27.37 4.75
C LEU A 26 17.07 26.67 4.84
N GLN A 27 16.32 26.93 5.91
CA GLN A 27 14.99 26.37 6.13
C GLN A 27 13.97 27.50 6.22
N THR A 28 12.80 27.25 5.65
CA THR A 28 11.61 28.10 5.81
C THR A 28 10.71 27.42 6.83
N VAL A 29 10.56 28.02 8.00
CA VAL A 29 9.75 27.48 9.10
C VAL A 29 8.48 28.29 9.25
N GLU A 30 7.34 27.61 9.12
CA GLU A 30 6.02 28.21 9.29
C GLU A 30 5.44 27.82 10.66
N ILE A 31 4.97 28.81 11.40
CA ILE A 31 4.46 28.65 12.77
C ILE A 31 3.11 29.32 12.92
N LYS A 32 2.19 28.63 13.58
CA LYS A 32 0.89 29.15 14.00
C LYS A 32 1.00 29.81 15.36
N VAL A 33 0.71 31.11 15.44
CA VAL A 33 0.73 31.88 16.69
C VAL A 33 -0.45 32.85 16.70
N LYS A 34 -1.23 32.88 17.79
CA LYS A 34 -2.33 33.84 17.95
C LYS A 34 -1.79 35.27 18.04
N ILE A 35 -2.14 36.13 17.08
CA ILE A 35 -1.70 37.52 16.99
C ILE A 35 -2.94 38.42 16.85
N ASP A 36 -3.37 39.01 17.97
CA ASP A 36 -4.63 39.76 18.04
C ASP A 36 -4.43 41.28 17.94
N CYS A 37 -3.24 41.78 18.29
CA CYS A 37 -2.92 43.21 18.30
C CYS A 37 -1.51 43.49 17.77
N GLU A 38 -1.25 44.76 17.44
CA GLU A 38 0.06 45.22 16.93
C GLU A 38 1.19 45.01 17.94
N GLY A 39 0.88 45.15 19.23
CA GLY A 39 1.85 44.88 20.30
C GLY A 39 2.32 43.42 20.31
N CYS A 40 1.43 42.48 19.98
CA CYS A 40 1.79 41.06 19.88
C CYS A 40 2.70 40.80 18.69
N GLU A 41 2.41 41.41 17.53
CA GLU A 41 3.28 41.29 16.35
C GLU A 41 4.69 41.82 16.63
N ARG A 42 4.81 43.01 17.24
CA ARG A 42 6.12 43.61 17.59
C ARG A 42 6.91 42.71 18.55
N ARG A 43 6.24 42.09 19.54
CA ARG A 43 6.86 41.14 20.47
C ARG A 43 7.35 39.87 19.76
N VAL A 44 6.54 39.29 18.88
CA VAL A 44 6.90 38.09 18.10
C VAL A 44 8.07 38.39 17.17
N ARG A 45 8.00 39.50 16.41
CA ARG A 45 9.06 39.95 15.50
C ARG A 45 10.39 40.08 16.23
N LYS A 46 10.41 40.82 17.35
CA LYS A 46 11.62 41.01 18.17
C LYS A 46 12.16 39.70 18.76
N ALA A 47 11.29 38.75 19.11
CA ALA A 47 11.70 37.45 19.64
C ALA A 47 12.44 36.60 18.60
N VAL A 48 12.01 36.69 17.34
CA VAL A 48 12.55 35.91 16.21
C VAL A 48 13.80 36.57 15.62
N GLU A 49 13.79 37.89 15.41
CA GLU A 49 14.96 38.65 14.93
C GLU A 49 16.17 38.52 15.87
N GLY A 50 15.93 38.39 17.18
CA GLY A 50 16.98 38.17 18.18
C GLY A 50 17.59 36.75 18.19
N MET A 51 17.20 35.85 17.29
CA MET A 51 17.77 34.50 17.19
C MET A 51 18.94 34.45 16.20
N LYS A 52 19.98 33.69 16.56
CA LYS A 52 21.14 33.47 15.69
C LYS A 52 20.74 32.65 14.46
N GLY A 53 20.96 33.20 13.26
CA GLY A 53 20.77 32.50 11.98
C GLY A 53 19.49 32.84 11.23
N VAL A 54 18.63 33.72 11.75
CA VAL A 54 17.44 34.23 11.03
C VAL A 54 17.88 35.27 10.00
N LYS A 55 17.35 35.17 8.77
CA LYS A 55 17.58 36.14 7.69
C LYS A 55 16.36 37.03 7.45
N GLN A 56 15.19 36.42 7.34
CA GLN A 56 13.94 37.10 7.03
C GLN A 56 12.80 36.59 7.90
N VAL A 57 11.90 37.50 8.28
CA VAL A 57 10.73 37.22 9.13
C VAL A 57 9.51 37.89 8.52
N ASP A 58 8.53 37.09 8.12
CA ASP A 58 7.26 37.55 7.59
C ASP A 58 6.13 37.17 8.54
N ILE A 59 5.25 38.13 8.87
CA ILE A 59 4.15 37.94 9.82
C ILE A 59 2.83 38.26 9.12
N GLN A 60 1.93 37.27 9.08
CA GLN A 60 0.57 37.44 8.57
C GLN A 60 -0.42 37.48 9.74
N ARG A 61 -0.84 38.70 10.13
CA ARG A 61 -1.77 38.92 11.24
C ARG A 61 -3.11 38.19 11.03
N LYS A 62 -3.69 38.29 9.82
CA LYS A 62 -5.00 37.70 9.47
C LYS A 62 -5.00 36.17 9.52
N ALA A 63 -3.89 35.53 9.14
CA ALA A 63 -3.76 34.08 9.12
C ALA A 63 -3.18 33.50 10.43
N HIS A 64 -2.78 34.36 11.37
CA HIS A 64 -2.04 33.96 12.58
C HIS A 64 -0.81 33.09 12.23
N LYS A 65 -0.15 33.43 11.12
CA LYS A 65 0.96 32.70 10.51
C LYS A 65 2.24 33.52 10.59
N LEU A 66 3.31 32.90 11.08
CA LEU A 66 4.67 33.42 11.13
C LEU A 66 5.53 32.57 10.19
N THR A 67 6.20 33.20 9.23
CA THR A 67 7.17 32.55 8.34
C THR A 67 8.56 33.07 8.69
N VAL A 68 9.48 32.15 8.98
CA VAL A 68 10.86 32.46 9.34
C VAL A 68 11.78 31.77 8.35
N VAL A 69 12.60 32.55 7.65
CA VAL A 69 13.61 32.02 6.74
C VAL A 69 14.98 32.18 7.38
N GLY A 70 15.70 31.07 7.57
CA GLY A 70 17.03 31.12 8.17
C GLY A 70 17.68 29.76 8.39
N TYR A 71 18.86 29.80 9.00
CA TYR A 71 19.65 28.63 9.39
C TYR A 71 19.27 28.16 10.80
N VAL A 72 17.98 27.86 11.01
CA VAL A 72 17.42 27.60 12.34
C VAL A 72 16.56 26.32 12.30
N GLU A 73 16.60 25.55 13.39
CA GLU A 73 15.77 24.36 13.55
C GLU A 73 14.35 24.74 14.01
N PRO A 74 13.30 24.09 13.48
CA PRO A 74 11.90 24.46 13.74
C PRO A 74 11.53 24.37 15.24
N ALA A 75 11.99 23.33 15.93
CA ALA A 75 11.73 23.14 17.36
C ALA A 75 12.27 24.30 18.22
N LYS A 76 13.48 24.81 17.91
CA LYS A 76 14.09 25.93 18.64
C LYS A 76 13.30 27.22 18.47
N VAL A 77 12.76 27.46 17.28
CA VAL A 77 11.93 28.65 17.02
C VAL A 77 10.64 28.57 17.83
N VAL A 78 9.97 27.41 17.83
CA VAL A 78 8.73 27.21 18.60
C VAL A 78 8.96 27.47 20.08
N SER A 79 9.98 26.84 20.69
CA SER A 79 10.30 27.05 22.11
C SER A 79 10.65 28.52 22.39
N ARG A 80 11.42 29.17 21.52
CA ARG A 80 11.80 30.59 21.70
C ARG A 80 10.58 31.51 21.70
N VAL A 81 9.66 31.31 20.77
CA VAL A 81 8.43 32.10 20.66
C VAL A 81 7.57 31.88 21.91
N GLN A 82 7.40 30.64 22.36
CA GLN A 82 6.65 30.31 23.58
C GLN A 82 7.24 31.02 24.82
N HIS A 83 8.57 30.92 25.02
CA HIS A 83 9.22 31.54 26.18
C HIS A 83 9.17 33.08 26.18
N ARG A 84 9.27 33.73 25.02
CA ARG A 84 9.33 35.20 24.94
C ARG A 84 7.95 35.86 24.90
N THR A 85 6.98 35.21 24.27
CA THR A 85 5.63 35.77 24.10
C THR A 85 4.64 35.27 25.15
N GLY A 86 4.93 34.12 25.79
CA GLY A 86 3.99 33.44 26.69
C GLY A 86 2.80 32.81 25.95
N LYS A 87 2.80 32.82 24.61
CA LYS A 87 1.71 32.31 23.79
C LYS A 87 2.00 30.88 23.34
N LYS A 88 0.93 30.08 23.20
CA LYS A 88 1.01 28.77 22.55
C LYS A 88 1.39 28.96 21.08
N ALA A 89 2.52 28.36 20.68
CA ALA A 89 3.01 28.33 19.32
C ALA A 89 3.14 26.87 18.88
N GLU A 90 2.61 26.57 17.70
CA GLU A 90 2.62 25.24 17.09
C GLU A 90 3.16 25.38 15.66
N LEU A 91 3.75 24.33 15.11
CA LEU A 91 4.11 24.34 13.69
C LEU A 91 2.87 24.48 12.82
N TRP A 92 3.00 25.14 11.68
CA TRP A 92 1.88 25.29 10.76
C TRP A 92 1.41 23.90 10.29
N PRO A 93 0.11 23.57 10.37
CA PRO A 93 -0.37 22.22 10.13
C PRO A 93 -0.46 21.86 8.64
N TYR A 94 -0.26 22.81 7.72
CA TYR A 94 -0.41 22.56 6.29
C TYR A 94 0.93 22.68 5.55
N VAL A 95 1.19 21.76 4.64
CA VAL A 95 2.42 21.64 3.84
C VAL A 95 2.02 21.62 2.36
N PRO A 96 2.81 22.20 1.45
CA PRO A 96 2.54 22.14 0.00
C PRO A 96 2.46 20.69 -0.53
N TYR A 97 1.68 20.48 -1.59
CA TYR A 97 1.47 19.16 -2.21
C TYR A 97 2.78 18.46 -2.59
N ASP A 98 3.77 19.20 -3.10
CA ASP A 98 4.99 18.64 -3.68
C ASP A 98 5.92 17.98 -2.64
N GLU A 99 5.81 18.37 -1.37
CA GLU A 99 6.63 17.82 -0.29
C GLU A 99 6.04 16.53 0.30
N VAL A 100 4.77 16.21 0.00
CA VAL A 100 4.07 15.05 0.55
C VAL A 100 4.10 13.91 -0.46
N ALA A 101 4.71 12.78 -0.09
CA ALA A 101 4.81 11.62 -1.00
C ALA A 101 3.46 11.07 -1.48
N HIS A 102 2.43 11.10 -0.62
CA HIS A 102 1.08 10.63 -0.95
C HIS A 102 0.02 11.66 -0.54
N PRO A 103 -0.19 12.73 -1.33
CA PRO A 103 -1.12 13.81 -0.98
C PRO A 103 -2.59 13.38 -0.94
N TYR A 104 -2.94 12.34 -1.70
CA TYR A 104 -4.31 11.83 -1.85
C TYR A 104 -4.69 10.73 -0.84
N ALA A 105 -3.81 10.43 0.13
CA ALA A 105 -4.12 9.44 1.15
C ALA A 105 -5.27 9.91 2.08
N ALA A 106 -6.10 8.96 2.51
CA ALA A 106 -7.22 9.24 3.41
C ALA A 106 -6.74 9.86 4.73
N GLY A 107 -7.39 10.94 5.17
CA GLY A 107 -7.03 11.68 6.39
C GLY A 107 -5.95 12.75 6.23
N VAL A 108 -5.32 12.84 5.05
CA VAL A 108 -4.33 13.87 4.72
C VAL A 108 -5.02 15.10 4.10
N TYR A 109 -6.08 14.88 3.31
CA TYR A 109 -6.90 15.94 2.74
C TYR A 109 -7.86 16.57 3.77
N ASP A 110 -7.72 17.89 3.99
CA ASP A 110 -8.59 18.68 4.86
C ASP A 110 -9.30 19.80 4.08
N ARG A 111 -10.64 19.88 4.18
CA ARG A 111 -11.44 20.94 3.50
C ARG A 111 -11.13 22.36 3.95
N ARG A 112 -10.38 22.51 5.05
CA ARG A 112 -9.96 23.80 5.63
C ARG A 112 -8.60 24.25 5.11
N ALA A 113 -7.90 23.42 4.34
CA ALA A 113 -6.62 23.76 3.75
C ALA A 113 -6.83 24.72 2.56
N PRO A 114 -5.95 25.73 2.37
CA PRO A 114 -5.89 26.50 1.14
C PRO A 114 -5.62 25.61 -0.08
N ALA A 115 -6.02 26.05 -1.27
CA ALA A 115 -5.71 25.35 -2.52
C ALA A 115 -4.18 25.18 -2.68
N GLY A 116 -3.74 23.96 -3.03
CA GLY A 116 -2.32 23.63 -3.13
C GLY A 116 -1.63 23.27 -1.81
N TYR A 117 -2.38 23.14 -0.70
CA TYR A 117 -1.86 22.70 0.58
C TYR A 117 -2.62 21.49 1.13
N VAL A 118 -1.90 20.64 1.86
CA VAL A 118 -2.43 19.43 2.50
C VAL A 118 -2.04 19.41 3.96
N ARG A 119 -2.80 18.73 4.83
CA ARG A 119 -2.44 18.63 6.24
C ARG A 119 -1.18 17.79 6.39
N ASN A 120 -0.24 18.26 7.19
CA ASN A 120 0.98 17.53 7.51
C ASN A 120 0.61 16.22 8.19
N PRO A 121 0.83 15.05 7.56
CA PRO A 121 0.56 13.78 8.20
C PRO A 121 1.61 13.58 9.30
N ASP A 122 1.16 13.11 10.48
CA ASP A 122 2.11 12.66 11.50
C ASP A 122 3.04 11.59 10.90
N GLN A 123 4.29 11.52 11.38
CA GLN A 123 5.32 10.62 10.85
C GLN A 123 4.83 9.16 10.71
N GLN A 124 3.99 8.72 11.66
CA GLN A 124 3.38 7.39 11.68
C GLN A 124 2.30 7.22 10.59
N VAL A 125 1.44 8.22 10.38
CA VAL A 125 0.39 8.21 9.35
C VAL A 125 1.02 8.23 7.96
N SER A 126 2.13 8.96 7.79
CA SER A 126 2.90 9.02 6.55
C SER A 126 3.55 7.68 6.20
N GLN A 127 3.98 6.90 7.19
CA GLN A 127 4.52 5.55 7.01
C GLN A 127 3.43 4.52 6.66
N LEU A 128 2.29 4.59 7.35
CA LEU A 128 1.13 3.74 7.07
C LEU A 128 0.53 4.02 5.68
N ALA A 129 0.42 5.29 5.29
CA ALA A 129 -0.02 5.69 3.96
C ALA A 129 0.91 5.15 2.86
N ARG A 130 2.23 5.23 3.08
CA ARG A 130 3.22 4.58 2.20
C ARG A 130 3.00 3.07 2.13
N ALA A 131 2.90 2.36 3.26
CA ALA A 131 2.68 0.91 3.25
C ALA A 131 1.36 0.48 2.59
N SER A 132 0.35 1.35 2.63
CA SER A 132 -0.96 1.09 2.02
C SER A 132 -1.06 1.45 0.53
N SER A 133 -0.11 2.24 -0.01
CA SER A 133 -0.20 2.71 -1.38
C SER A 133 0.01 1.57 -2.36
N LEU A 134 -0.75 1.57 -3.45
CA LEU A 134 -0.70 0.54 -4.47
C LEU A 134 0.71 0.44 -5.07
N GLU A 135 1.38 1.58 -5.26
CA GLU A 135 2.77 1.64 -5.71
C GLU A 135 3.72 0.89 -4.77
N VAL A 136 3.61 1.07 -3.45
CA VAL A 136 4.47 0.37 -2.48
C VAL A 136 4.13 -1.11 -2.40
N ARG A 137 2.85 -1.48 -2.49
CA ARG A 137 2.46 -2.90 -2.59
C ARG A 137 3.05 -3.57 -3.82
N TYR A 138 3.03 -2.90 -4.96
CA TYR A 138 3.64 -3.41 -6.18
C TYR A 138 5.18 -3.47 -6.05
N THR A 139 5.86 -2.41 -5.61
CA THR A 139 7.34 -2.43 -5.50
C THR A 139 7.85 -3.44 -4.46
N THR A 140 7.14 -3.60 -3.34
CA THR A 140 7.49 -4.59 -2.32
C THR A 140 7.18 -6.02 -2.73
N ALA A 141 6.20 -6.26 -3.60
CA ALA A 141 5.92 -7.59 -4.16
C ALA A 141 7.05 -8.11 -5.08
N PHE A 142 7.81 -7.21 -5.70
CA PHE A 142 8.95 -7.54 -6.57
C PHE A 142 10.32 -7.38 -5.90
N SER A 143 10.36 -7.05 -4.61
CA SER A 143 11.62 -6.92 -3.87
C SER A 143 12.04 -8.28 -3.30
N ASP A 144 13.09 -8.88 -3.87
CA ASP A 144 13.69 -10.17 -3.46
C ASP A 144 14.17 -10.21 -1.99
N GLU A 145 14.19 -9.07 -1.30
CA GLU A 145 14.62 -8.94 0.10
C GLU A 145 13.51 -9.16 1.13
N ASN A 146 12.25 -9.44 0.72
CA ASN A 146 11.17 -9.68 1.66
C ASN A 146 10.83 -11.18 1.82
N PRO A 147 11.39 -11.90 2.81
CA PRO A 147 11.07 -13.32 3.06
C PRO A 147 9.63 -13.56 3.52
N THR A 148 8.83 -12.50 3.76
CA THR A 148 7.39 -12.62 4.04
C THR A 148 6.52 -12.58 2.78
N ALA A 149 7.02 -12.07 1.65
CA ALA A 149 6.28 -12.09 0.38
C ALA A 149 6.07 -13.51 -0.16
N LEU A 150 6.93 -14.46 0.24
CA LEU A 150 6.84 -15.87 -0.17
C LEU A 150 6.11 -16.77 0.84
N LYS A 151 5.54 -16.22 1.92
CA LYS A 151 4.94 -17.01 3.02
C LYS A 151 3.50 -16.62 3.40
N SER A 152 2.76 -15.90 2.57
CA SER A 152 1.32 -16.14 2.54
C SER A 152 1.12 -17.48 1.84
N VAL A 153 1.21 -18.56 2.63
CA VAL A 153 0.81 -19.88 2.14
C VAL A 153 -0.69 -19.76 1.89
N ASP A 154 -1.05 -19.54 0.63
CA ASP A 154 -2.42 -19.31 0.22
C ASP A 154 -3.21 -20.58 0.54
N GLN A 155 -4.20 -20.45 1.43
CA GLN A 155 -5.18 -21.51 1.62
C GLN A 155 -6.08 -21.47 0.40
N PHE A 156 -6.09 -22.53 -0.39
CA PHE A 156 -6.96 -22.61 -1.56
C PHE A 156 -8.36 -23.05 -1.11
N THR A 157 -9.37 -22.32 -1.56
CA THR A 157 -10.78 -22.69 -1.47
C THR A 157 -11.15 -23.42 -2.76
N VAL A 158 -11.19 -24.75 -2.71
CA VAL A 158 -11.54 -25.59 -3.85
C VAL A 158 -13.02 -25.94 -3.78
N GLU A 159 -13.78 -25.54 -4.80
CA GLU A 159 -15.19 -25.86 -4.94
C GLU A 159 -15.41 -26.97 -5.97
N ILE A 160 -16.15 -28.01 -5.60
CA ILE A 160 -16.37 -29.21 -6.42
C ILE A 160 -17.86 -29.50 -6.51
N LYS A 161 -18.32 -29.85 -7.72
CA LYS A 161 -19.65 -30.34 -8.00
C LYS A 161 -19.70 -31.86 -7.87
N VAL A 162 -20.52 -32.37 -6.95
CA VAL A 162 -20.71 -33.81 -6.72
C VAL A 162 -22.16 -34.09 -6.41
N LYS A 163 -22.76 -35.09 -7.07
CA LYS A 163 -24.14 -35.52 -6.79
C LYS A 163 -24.26 -36.15 -5.39
N ILE A 164 -24.93 -35.46 -4.48
CA ILE A 164 -25.14 -35.88 -3.08
C ILE A 164 -26.64 -35.95 -2.80
N ASP A 165 -27.22 -37.14 -2.97
CA ASP A 165 -28.66 -37.36 -2.83
C ASP A 165 -29.03 -37.90 -1.44
N CYS A 166 -28.05 -38.48 -0.72
CA CYS A 166 -28.27 -39.24 0.49
C CYS A 166 -27.32 -38.84 1.64
N GLU A 167 -27.72 -39.06 2.89
CA GLU A 167 -26.87 -38.79 4.06
C GLU A 167 -25.63 -39.68 4.11
N GLY A 168 -25.76 -40.93 3.67
CA GLY A 168 -24.61 -41.82 3.51
C GLY A 168 -23.59 -41.29 2.51
N CYS A 169 -24.06 -40.60 1.47
CA CYS A 169 -23.24 -40.01 0.41
C CYS A 169 -22.42 -38.85 0.98
N GLU A 170 -23.04 -37.99 1.78
CA GLU A 170 -22.36 -36.90 2.49
C GLU A 170 -21.28 -37.44 3.42
N ARG A 171 -21.61 -38.45 4.26
CA ARG A 171 -20.64 -39.05 5.20
C ARG A 171 -19.43 -39.65 4.48
N ARG A 172 -19.64 -40.28 3.32
CA ARG A 172 -18.55 -40.84 2.50
C ARG A 172 -17.66 -39.75 1.91
N VAL A 173 -18.25 -38.68 1.37
CA VAL A 173 -17.51 -37.54 0.81
C VAL A 173 -16.70 -36.83 1.89
N ARG A 174 -17.32 -36.52 3.04
CA ARG A 174 -16.67 -35.87 4.18
C ARG A 174 -15.43 -36.63 4.64
N LYS A 175 -15.57 -37.93 4.91
CA LYS A 175 -14.46 -38.81 5.33
C LYS A 175 -13.35 -38.91 4.27
N ALA A 176 -13.71 -38.89 2.98
CA ALA A 176 -12.72 -38.97 1.91
C ALA A 176 -11.84 -37.72 1.82
N VAL A 177 -12.40 -36.55 2.10
CA VAL A 177 -11.73 -35.25 2.02
C VAL A 177 -10.96 -34.94 3.31
N GLU A 178 -11.53 -35.18 4.48
CA GLU A 178 -10.85 -35.00 5.79
C GLU A 178 -9.61 -35.88 5.92
N GLY A 179 -9.59 -37.06 5.28
CA GLY A 179 -8.42 -37.95 5.26
C GLY A 179 -7.29 -37.52 4.32
N MET A 180 -7.38 -36.37 3.64
CA MET A 180 -6.30 -35.85 2.80
C MET A 180 -5.37 -34.93 3.59
N LYS A 181 -4.06 -35.03 3.33
CA LYS A 181 -3.06 -34.14 3.92
C LYS A 181 -3.29 -32.72 3.38
N GLY A 182 -3.34 -31.73 4.29
CA GLY A 182 -3.44 -30.31 3.94
C GLY A 182 -4.85 -29.72 3.98
N VAL A 183 -5.90 -30.52 4.21
CA VAL A 183 -7.27 -30.00 4.38
C VAL A 183 -7.45 -29.43 5.79
N LYS A 184 -8.01 -28.23 5.90
CA LYS A 184 -8.34 -27.57 7.18
C LYS A 184 -9.84 -27.61 7.47
N GLN A 185 -10.66 -27.28 6.48
CA GLN A 185 -12.12 -27.18 6.61
C GLN A 185 -12.82 -27.78 5.40
N VAL A 186 -13.96 -28.43 5.65
CA VAL A 186 -14.79 -29.08 4.62
C VAL A 186 -16.25 -28.74 4.87
N ASP A 187 -16.85 -28.04 3.91
CA ASP A 187 -18.26 -27.65 3.92
C ASP A 187 -19.01 -28.34 2.77
N ILE A 188 -20.15 -28.96 3.08
CA ILE A 188 -20.94 -29.73 2.11
C ILE A 188 -22.35 -29.17 2.05
N GLN A 189 -22.77 -28.75 0.86
CA GLN A 189 -24.12 -28.28 0.57
C GLN A 189 -24.90 -29.33 -0.22
N ARG A 190 -25.78 -30.08 0.48
CA ARG A 190 -26.62 -31.14 -0.13
C ARG A 190 -27.51 -30.60 -1.26
N LYS A 191 -28.19 -29.47 -1.03
CA LYS A 191 -29.14 -28.85 -1.98
C LYS A 191 -28.47 -28.36 -3.27
N ALA A 192 -27.24 -27.85 -3.16
CA ALA A 192 -26.50 -27.31 -4.30
C ALA A 192 -25.60 -28.36 -4.97
N HIS A 193 -25.51 -29.58 -4.41
CA HIS A 193 -24.55 -30.60 -4.84
C HIS A 193 -23.10 -30.03 -4.92
N LYS A 194 -22.77 -29.18 -3.94
CA LYS A 194 -21.53 -28.39 -3.87
C LYS A 194 -20.73 -28.79 -2.63
N LEU A 195 -19.44 -29.05 -2.84
CA LEU A 195 -18.44 -29.35 -1.82
C LEU A 195 -17.40 -28.23 -1.84
N THR A 196 -17.18 -27.57 -0.71
CA THR A 196 -16.15 -26.54 -0.54
C THR A 196 -15.07 -27.09 0.40
N VAL A 197 -13.83 -27.09 -0.08
CA VAL A 197 -12.67 -27.59 0.67
C VAL A 197 -11.69 -26.45 0.84
N VAL A 198 -11.36 -26.11 2.08
CA VAL A 198 -10.35 -25.10 2.39
C VAL A 198 -9.09 -25.80 2.88
N GLY A 199 -7.98 -25.57 2.20
CA GLY A 199 -6.71 -26.18 2.58
C GLY A 199 -5.58 -25.95 1.58
N TYR A 200 -4.43 -26.55 1.89
CA TYR A 200 -3.23 -26.56 1.06
C TYR A 200 -3.24 -27.76 0.12
N VAL A 201 -4.25 -27.84 -0.75
CA VAL A 201 -4.45 -28.99 -1.64
C VAL A 201 -4.76 -28.52 -3.05
N GLU A 202 -4.11 -29.14 -4.03
CA GLU A 202 -4.37 -28.89 -5.45
C GLU A 202 -5.76 -29.42 -5.87
N PRO A 203 -6.52 -28.66 -6.68
CA PRO A 203 -7.90 -29.00 -7.03
C PRO A 203 -8.03 -30.36 -7.76
N ALA A 204 -7.09 -30.67 -8.65
CA ALA A 204 -7.09 -31.93 -9.40
C ALA A 204 -6.98 -33.17 -8.48
N LYS A 205 -6.14 -33.11 -7.45
CA LYS A 205 -5.96 -34.21 -6.48
C LYS A 205 -7.23 -34.47 -5.69
N VAL A 206 -7.95 -33.40 -5.30
CA VAL A 206 -9.23 -33.51 -4.59
C VAL A 206 -10.27 -34.19 -5.48
N VAL A 207 -10.37 -33.79 -6.75
CA VAL A 207 -11.32 -34.36 -7.70
C VAL A 207 -11.07 -35.86 -7.90
N SER A 208 -9.84 -36.27 -8.22
CA SER A 208 -9.50 -37.69 -8.40
C SER A 208 -9.77 -38.50 -7.13
N ARG A 209 -9.43 -37.96 -5.94
CA ARG A 209 -9.67 -38.64 -4.67
C ARG A 209 -11.16 -38.89 -4.41
N VAL A 210 -12.00 -37.89 -4.67
CA VAL A 210 -13.45 -38.00 -4.50
C VAL A 210 -14.01 -39.03 -5.48
N GLN A 211 -13.59 -39.02 -6.74
CA GLN A 211 -14.02 -40.00 -7.75
C GLN A 211 -13.68 -41.44 -7.33
N HIS A 212 -12.43 -41.70 -6.92
CA HIS A 212 -11.99 -43.03 -6.53
C HIS A 212 -12.66 -43.56 -5.26
N ARG A 213 -12.97 -42.70 -4.28
CA ARG A 213 -13.56 -43.13 -3.00
C ARG A 213 -15.08 -43.24 -3.03
N THR A 214 -15.75 -42.40 -3.81
CA THR A 214 -17.22 -42.35 -3.87
C THR A 214 -17.79 -43.11 -5.07
N GLY A 215 -16.98 -43.36 -6.10
CA GLY A 215 -17.43 -43.91 -7.38
C GLY A 215 -18.31 -42.94 -8.19
N LYS A 216 -18.41 -41.67 -7.78
CA LYS A 216 -19.26 -40.67 -8.42
C LYS A 216 -18.42 -39.74 -9.29
N LYS A 217 -19.01 -39.27 -10.39
CA LYS A 217 -18.43 -38.20 -11.21
C LYS A 217 -18.35 -36.91 -10.37
N ALA A 218 -17.13 -36.39 -10.22
CA ALA A 218 -16.84 -35.12 -9.55
C ALA A 218 -16.14 -34.21 -10.55
N GLU A 219 -16.60 -32.96 -10.65
CA GLU A 219 -16.06 -31.93 -11.54
C GLU A 219 -15.81 -30.67 -10.73
N LEU A 220 -14.85 -29.84 -11.13
CA LEU A 220 -14.65 -28.52 -10.51
C LEU A 220 -15.93 -27.70 -10.66
N TRP A 221 -16.25 -26.87 -9.67
CA TRP A 221 -17.43 -26.01 -9.76
C TRP A 221 -17.30 -25.05 -10.96
N PRO A 222 -18.30 -25.00 -11.85
CA PRO A 222 -18.17 -24.30 -13.13
C PRO A 222 -18.37 -22.79 -13.04
N TYR A 223 -18.72 -22.24 -11.87
CA TYR A 223 -19.03 -20.82 -11.71
C TYR A 223 -18.03 -20.14 -10.78
N VAL A 224 -17.53 -18.97 -11.19
CA VAL A 224 -16.56 -18.15 -10.46
C VAL A 224 -17.17 -16.77 -10.19
N PRO A 225 -16.85 -16.10 -9.07
CA PRO A 225 -17.31 -14.74 -8.80
C PRO A 225 -16.93 -13.75 -9.90
N TYR A 226 -17.77 -12.76 -10.13
CA TYR A 226 -17.60 -11.74 -11.18
C TYR A 226 -16.28 -10.97 -11.06
N ASP A 227 -15.81 -10.68 -9.84
CA ASP A 227 -14.62 -9.85 -9.58
C ASP A 227 -13.29 -10.55 -9.93
N GLU A 228 -13.28 -11.88 -10.04
CA GLU A 228 -12.08 -12.66 -10.35
C GLU A 228 -11.85 -12.81 -11.87
N VAL A 229 -12.85 -12.49 -12.68
CA VAL A 229 -12.79 -12.64 -14.15
C VAL A 229 -12.43 -11.31 -14.79
N ALA A 230 -11.34 -11.28 -15.55
CA ALA A 230 -10.87 -10.04 -16.21
C ALA A 230 -11.87 -9.45 -17.22
N HIS A 231 -12.63 -10.30 -17.93
CA HIS A 231 -13.65 -9.90 -18.90
C HIS A 231 -14.95 -10.69 -18.70
N PRO A 232 -15.75 -10.33 -17.70
CA PRO A 232 -16.94 -11.10 -17.32
C PRO A 232 -18.11 -10.97 -18.32
N TYR A 233 -18.09 -9.94 -19.17
CA TYR A 233 -19.08 -9.73 -20.24
C TYR A 233 -18.68 -10.35 -21.60
N ALA A 234 -17.58 -11.11 -21.67
CA ALA A 234 -17.17 -11.75 -22.91
C ALA A 234 -18.19 -12.82 -23.36
N ALA A 235 -18.36 -12.97 -24.67
CA ALA A 235 -19.27 -13.95 -25.26
C ALA A 235 -18.86 -15.38 -24.85
N GLY A 236 -19.81 -16.18 -24.34
CA GLY A 236 -19.56 -17.54 -23.85
C GLY A 236 -19.20 -17.64 -22.36
N VAL A 237 -18.97 -16.51 -21.69
CA VAL A 237 -18.65 -16.45 -20.25
C VAL A 237 -19.96 -16.25 -19.44
N TYR A 238 -20.89 -15.46 -19.96
CA TYR A 238 -22.22 -15.28 -19.37
C TYR A 238 -23.15 -16.48 -19.58
N ASP A 239 -23.53 -17.14 -18.48
CA ASP A 239 -24.48 -18.26 -18.47
C ASP A 239 -25.76 -17.87 -17.72
N ARG A 240 -26.94 -18.02 -18.35
CA ARG A 240 -28.25 -17.76 -17.72
C ARG A 240 -28.59 -18.68 -16.54
N ARG A 241 -27.80 -19.75 -16.35
CA ARG A 241 -27.95 -20.73 -15.27
C ARG A 241 -27.09 -20.39 -14.05
N ALA A 242 -26.20 -19.39 -14.16
CA ALA A 242 -25.39 -18.95 -13.05
C ALA A 242 -26.24 -18.15 -12.03
N PRO A 243 -25.99 -18.32 -10.73
CA PRO A 243 -26.59 -17.44 -9.72
C PRO A 243 -26.12 -15.99 -9.89
N ALA A 244 -26.91 -15.03 -9.41
CA ALA A 244 -26.58 -13.61 -9.51
C ALA A 244 -25.20 -13.31 -8.89
N GLY A 245 -24.34 -12.59 -9.63
CA GLY A 245 -22.96 -12.28 -9.24
C GLY A 245 -21.92 -13.35 -9.60
N TYR A 246 -22.32 -14.44 -10.25
CA TYR A 246 -21.42 -15.49 -10.72
C TYR A 246 -21.43 -15.60 -12.24
N VAL A 247 -20.29 -15.99 -12.79
CA VAL A 247 -20.09 -16.15 -14.23
C VAL A 247 -19.45 -17.52 -14.49
N ARG A 248 -19.66 -18.11 -15.68
CA ARG A 248 -19.05 -19.42 -15.99
C ARG A 248 -17.55 -19.26 -16.02
N ASN A 249 -16.81 -20.17 -15.39
CA ASN A 249 -15.36 -20.20 -15.46
C ASN A 249 -14.94 -20.38 -16.93
N PRO A 250 -14.31 -19.39 -17.57
CA PRO A 250 -13.78 -19.57 -18.90
C PRO A 250 -12.60 -20.55 -18.84
N ASP A 251 -12.56 -21.53 -19.74
CA ASP A 251 -11.33 -22.32 -19.92
C ASP A 251 -10.16 -21.37 -20.18
N GLN A 252 -8.95 -21.69 -19.69
CA GLN A 252 -7.78 -20.81 -19.77
C GLN A 252 -7.54 -20.24 -21.19
N GLN A 253 -7.89 -21.02 -22.22
CA GLN A 253 -7.81 -20.64 -23.63
C GLN A 253 -8.84 -19.57 -24.03
N VAL A 254 -10.09 -19.66 -23.53
CA VAL A 254 -11.15 -18.68 -23.79
C VAL A 254 -10.86 -17.37 -23.07
N SER A 255 -10.25 -17.41 -21.88
CA SER A 255 -9.82 -16.19 -21.16
C SER A 255 -8.75 -15.41 -21.92
N GLN A 256 -7.81 -16.10 -22.55
CA GLN A 256 -6.75 -15.48 -23.36
C GLN A 256 -7.30 -14.85 -24.64
N LEU A 257 -8.22 -15.55 -25.32
CA LEU A 257 -8.91 -15.02 -26.50
C LEU A 257 -9.82 -13.83 -26.15
N ALA A 258 -10.52 -13.89 -25.01
CA ALA A 258 -11.35 -12.80 -24.52
C ALA A 258 -10.51 -11.55 -24.20
N ARG A 259 -9.34 -11.72 -23.56
CA ARG A 259 -8.35 -10.66 -23.34
C ARG A 259 -7.90 -10.04 -24.65
N ALA A 260 -7.46 -10.85 -25.61
CA ALA A 260 -7.04 -10.38 -26.94
C ALA A 260 -8.16 -9.68 -27.74
N SER A 261 -9.42 -10.05 -27.51
CA SER A 261 -10.59 -9.46 -28.18
C SER A 261 -11.09 -8.16 -27.55
N SER A 262 -10.67 -7.86 -26.30
CA SER A 262 -11.11 -6.66 -25.60
C SER A 262 -10.60 -5.40 -26.31
N LEU A 263 -11.46 -4.38 -26.38
CA LEU A 263 -11.20 -3.13 -27.10
C LEU A 263 -9.97 -2.41 -26.51
N GLU A 264 -9.80 -2.51 -25.18
CA GLU A 264 -8.65 -1.99 -24.45
C GLU A 264 -7.35 -2.70 -24.84
N VAL A 265 -7.33 -4.03 -24.89
CA VAL A 265 -6.13 -4.78 -25.31
C VAL A 265 -5.82 -4.50 -26.77
N ARG A 266 -6.81 -4.49 -27.67
CA ARG A 266 -6.61 -4.10 -29.08
C ARG A 266 -5.97 -2.72 -29.21
N TYR A 267 -6.46 -1.73 -28.46
CA TYR A 267 -5.87 -0.40 -28.44
C TYR A 267 -4.42 -0.42 -27.92
N THR A 268 -4.15 -1.07 -26.78
CA THR A 268 -2.80 -1.13 -26.21
C THR A 268 -1.80 -1.90 -27.11
N THR A 269 -2.22 -2.98 -27.75
CA THR A 269 -1.39 -3.77 -28.67
C THR A 269 -1.20 -3.12 -30.04
N ALA A 270 -2.03 -2.15 -30.41
CA ALA A 270 -1.89 -1.39 -31.66
C ALA A 270 -0.74 -0.35 -31.57
N PHE A 271 -0.38 0.09 -30.36
CA PHE A 271 0.71 1.04 -30.10
C PHE A 271 1.95 0.37 -29.46
N SER A 272 1.98 -0.95 -29.38
CA SER A 272 3.13 -1.69 -28.85
C SER A 272 4.18 -1.89 -29.94
N ASP A 273 5.40 -1.38 -29.74
CA ASP A 273 6.55 -1.48 -30.68
C ASP A 273 6.94 -2.92 -31.04
N GLU A 274 6.51 -3.90 -30.25
CA GLU A 274 6.75 -5.33 -30.47
C GLU A 274 5.73 -6.00 -31.41
N ASN A 275 4.70 -5.28 -31.86
CA ASN A 275 3.69 -5.82 -32.76
C ASN A 275 4.07 -5.55 -34.23
N PRO A 276 4.51 -6.56 -35.01
CA PRO A 276 4.95 -6.38 -36.39
C PRO A 276 3.82 -5.93 -37.33
N THR A 277 2.55 -6.05 -36.92
CA THR A 277 1.40 -5.54 -37.68
C THR A 277 1.00 -4.11 -37.29
N ALA A 278 1.64 -3.49 -36.28
CA ALA A 278 1.34 -2.11 -35.89
C ALA A 278 1.85 -1.09 -36.92
N CYS A 279 2.91 -1.42 -37.67
CA CYS A 279 3.47 -0.54 -38.71
C CYS A 279 2.66 -0.48 -40.02
N SER A 280 1.53 -1.21 -40.14
CA SER A 280 0.70 -1.20 -41.37
C SER A 280 -0.59 -0.39 -41.27
N ILE A 281 -0.78 0.39 -40.20
CA ILE A 281 -1.99 1.21 -39.96
C ILE A 281 -1.72 2.72 -40.17
N MET A 282 -0.50 3.11 -40.57
CA MET A 282 -0.26 4.45 -41.17
C MET A 282 -0.57 4.45 -42.66
#